data_AF-A0A950ETN5-F1
#
_entry.id   AF-A0A950ETN5-F1
#
_cell.length_a   1.000
_cell.length_b   1.000
_cell.length_c   1.000
_cell.angle_alpha   90.00
_cell.angle_beta   90.00
_cell.angle_gamma   90.00
#
_symmetry.space_group_name_H-M   'P 1'
#
loop_
_entity.id
_entity.type
_entity.pdbx_description
1 polymer ?
#
loop_
_entity_poly.entity_id
_entity_poly.type
_entity_poly.pdbx_seq_one_letter_code
_entity_poly.pdbx_strand_id
1 'polypeptide(L)'
;MAGGIALAAFGMSRWARAEAKTVPSPTPGLPPSIRVHLFSGLGVSRVEVSGSAPLDLSIGSATRTLPSIAFDATGALTGELTNLSVGDAPVTIRSAAPLTVNAFSQTASLALHHYDSPIVLQRSGAAVLAVNLVELESYVGATLASEISPSWPPESLKAQAIVARTYAVHAAAHSAGRPYDVTDDTSNQVFAGLDGIVPVFTAATTATAGMTLQAAGQPADVFYSATCGGHTADAQELTGRPSPPYLQGIPDSENGGKPYCTPSPFFAWENTVKATDLARVVGDLADIQVKDRWNDGRAKTVRVVRTEAGSYDMD
;
A
#
# COMPACT_ATOMS: atom_id res chain seq x y z
N MET A 1 1.46 -7.74 22.14
CA MET A 1 0.17 -7.51 22.84
C MET A 1 -0.87 -7.22 21.80
N ALA A 2 -1.75 -8.18 21.53
CA ALA A 2 -2.82 -8.08 20.54
C ALA A 2 -3.94 -7.21 21.13
N GLY A 3 -4.12 -6.00 20.59
CA GLY A 3 -5.22 -5.12 20.94
C GLY A 3 -6.30 -5.19 19.86
N GLY A 4 -7.23 -6.14 20.00
CA GLY A 4 -8.47 -6.11 19.23
C GLY A 4 -9.32 -4.93 19.69
N ILE A 5 -9.73 -4.07 18.76
CA ILE A 5 -10.53 -2.87 19.04
C ILE A 5 -11.93 -3.06 18.46
N ALA A 6 -12.91 -3.13 19.36
CA ALA A 6 -14.33 -2.99 19.03
C ALA A 6 -14.67 -1.50 18.92
N LEU A 7 -15.41 -1.11 17.87
CA LEU A 7 -16.05 0.22 17.81
C LEU A 7 -17.53 0.10 17.50
N ALA A 8 -18.31 0.86 18.26
CA ALA A 8 -19.76 0.87 18.30
C ALA A 8 -20.38 1.44 17.01
N ALA A 9 -21.45 0.77 16.55
CA ALA A 9 -22.36 1.27 15.53
C ALA A 9 -23.27 2.34 16.12
N PHE A 10 -23.53 3.46 15.42
CA PHE A 10 -24.83 4.14 15.44
C PHE A 10 -24.96 5.23 14.36
N GLY A 11 -26.13 5.28 13.72
CA GLY A 11 -26.79 6.54 13.35
C GLY A 11 -26.78 6.96 11.88
N MET A 12 -27.58 6.31 11.03
CA MET A 12 -28.02 6.89 9.75
C MET A 12 -28.88 8.14 10.01
N SER A 13 -28.56 9.28 9.40
CA SER A 13 -29.55 10.16 8.78
C SER A 13 -28.91 11.37 8.10
N ARG A 14 -29.38 11.64 6.86
CA ARG A 14 -29.25 12.88 6.06
C ARG A 14 -28.01 13.03 5.16
N TRP A 15 -27.98 12.21 4.12
CA TRP A 15 -27.36 12.60 2.85
C TRP A 15 -28.30 13.59 2.14
N ALA A 16 -28.07 14.89 2.29
CA ALA A 16 -28.83 15.92 1.57
C ALA A 16 -27.89 16.89 0.83
N ARG A 17 -27.83 16.70 -0.50
CA ARG A 17 -27.44 17.66 -1.55
C ARG A 17 -25.98 18.12 -1.58
N ALA A 18 -25.10 17.24 -2.07
CA ALA A 18 -24.26 17.62 -3.20
C ALA A 18 -25.00 17.20 -4.49
N GLU A 19 -24.78 17.88 -5.62
CA GLU A 19 -25.21 17.39 -6.94
C GLU A 19 -24.96 15.89 -7.03
N ALA A 20 -25.89 15.11 -7.61
CA ALA A 20 -25.83 13.66 -7.61
C ALA A 20 -24.45 13.19 -8.12
N LYS A 21 -23.51 12.92 -7.20
CA LYS A 21 -22.19 12.42 -7.53
C LYS A 21 -22.42 11.06 -8.15
N THR A 22 -22.24 10.95 -9.45
CA THR A 22 -22.49 9.72 -10.19
C THR A 22 -21.52 8.67 -9.71
N VAL A 23 -22.06 7.55 -9.21
CA VAL A 23 -21.24 6.35 -8.97
C VAL A 23 -20.61 5.96 -10.31
N PRO A 24 -19.28 5.76 -10.39
CA PRO A 24 -18.62 5.41 -11.63
C PRO A 24 -19.16 4.09 -12.18
N SER A 25 -19.21 3.97 -13.49
CA SER A 25 -19.52 2.71 -14.17
C SER A 25 -18.24 1.88 -14.36
N PRO A 26 -18.34 0.56 -14.54
CA PRO A 26 -17.19 -0.28 -14.86
C PRO A 26 -16.44 0.26 -16.09
N THR A 27 -15.12 0.37 -15.94
CA THR A 27 -14.21 0.86 -16.98
C THR A 27 -13.75 -0.32 -17.85
N PRO A 28 -13.91 -0.27 -19.18
CA PRO A 28 -13.40 -1.31 -20.07
C PRO A 28 -11.87 -1.36 -20.12
N GLY A 29 -11.30 -2.53 -20.42
CA GLY A 29 -9.88 -2.66 -20.76
C GLY A 29 -8.89 -2.51 -19.59
N LEU A 30 -9.34 -2.75 -18.36
CA LEU A 30 -8.45 -2.77 -17.20
C LEU A 30 -7.41 -3.90 -17.32
N PRO A 31 -6.20 -3.73 -16.76
CA PRO A 31 -5.23 -4.82 -16.69
C PRO A 31 -5.83 -6.02 -15.94
N PRO A 32 -5.67 -7.25 -16.44
CA PRO A 32 -6.23 -8.43 -15.80
C PRO A 32 -5.55 -8.71 -14.45
N SER A 33 -4.26 -8.39 -14.35
CA SER A 33 -3.45 -8.62 -13.16
C SER A 33 -2.58 -7.42 -12.81
N ILE A 34 -2.18 -7.39 -11.55
CA ILE A 34 -1.25 -6.43 -10.96
C ILE A 34 -0.02 -7.21 -10.47
N ARG A 35 1.17 -6.68 -10.77
CA ARG A 35 2.44 -7.23 -10.32
C ARG A 35 2.87 -6.50 -9.06
N VAL A 36 2.84 -7.18 -7.91
CA VAL A 36 3.18 -6.59 -6.61
C VAL A 36 4.58 -7.01 -6.20
N HIS A 37 5.50 -6.06 -6.01
CA HIS A 37 6.77 -6.32 -5.35
C HIS A 37 6.54 -6.56 -3.87
N LEU A 38 6.84 -7.78 -3.41
CA LEU A 38 6.65 -8.22 -2.04
C LEU A 38 7.86 -7.91 -1.18
N PHE A 39 7.61 -7.64 0.10
CA PHE A 39 8.58 -7.38 1.15
C PHE A 39 9.49 -6.19 0.80
N SER A 40 8.90 -5.19 0.13
CA SER A 40 9.62 -4.01 -0.34
C SER A 40 10.29 -3.27 0.82
N GLY A 41 11.51 -2.77 0.57
CA GLY A 41 12.29 -2.04 1.57
C GLY A 41 12.92 -2.89 2.69
N LEU A 42 12.63 -4.21 2.77
CA LEU A 42 13.10 -5.05 3.88
C LEU A 42 14.48 -5.69 3.68
N GLY A 43 15.12 -5.50 2.52
CA GLY A 43 16.46 -6.04 2.26
C GLY A 43 16.49 -7.58 2.18
N VAL A 44 15.53 -8.17 1.46
CA VAL A 44 15.35 -9.62 1.35
C VAL A 44 16.56 -10.27 0.68
N SER A 45 17.21 -11.21 1.36
CA SER A 45 18.32 -12.00 0.81
C SER A 45 17.93 -13.44 0.47
N ARG A 46 16.81 -13.93 1.01
CA ARG A 46 16.28 -15.28 0.73
C ARG A 46 14.76 -15.30 0.86
N VAL A 47 14.11 -16.05 -0.01
CA VAL A 47 12.68 -16.35 0.04
C VAL A 47 12.48 -17.86 0.05
N GLU A 48 11.63 -18.34 0.94
CA GLU A 48 11.17 -19.72 0.99
C GLU A 48 9.69 -19.77 0.59
N VAL A 49 9.34 -20.71 -0.29
CA VAL A 49 7.97 -20.93 -0.75
C VAL A 49 7.60 -22.38 -0.48
N SER A 50 6.44 -22.58 0.14
CA SER A 50 5.85 -23.89 0.42
C SER A 50 4.33 -23.82 0.31
N GLY A 51 3.64 -24.96 0.43
CA GLY A 51 2.20 -25.02 0.41
C GLY A 51 1.70 -26.41 0.80
N SER A 52 0.39 -26.56 0.98
CA SER A 52 -0.24 -27.86 1.23
C SER A 52 -0.38 -28.71 -0.03
N ALA A 53 -0.33 -28.08 -1.20
CA ALA A 53 -0.25 -28.73 -2.49
C ALA A 53 1.17 -28.56 -3.10
N PRO A 54 1.59 -29.45 -4.01
CA PRO A 54 2.87 -29.29 -4.71
C PRO A 54 2.97 -27.94 -5.43
N LEU A 55 4.20 -27.46 -5.55
CA LEU A 55 4.59 -26.26 -6.27
C LEU A 55 5.01 -26.64 -7.68
N ASP A 56 4.43 -26.01 -8.69
CA ASP A 56 4.86 -26.08 -10.07
C ASP A 56 5.78 -24.89 -10.38
N LEU A 57 7.07 -25.18 -10.51
CA LEU A 57 8.11 -24.22 -10.84
C LEU A 57 8.32 -24.18 -12.35
N SER A 58 8.52 -22.99 -12.91
CA SER A 58 8.86 -22.77 -14.30
C SER A 58 10.03 -21.80 -14.43
N ILE A 59 11.03 -22.19 -15.21
CA ILE A 59 12.23 -21.40 -15.56
C ILE A 59 12.38 -21.47 -17.08
N GLY A 60 11.95 -20.44 -17.79
CA GLY A 60 11.80 -20.50 -19.25
C GLY A 60 10.84 -21.63 -19.64
N SER A 61 11.28 -22.56 -20.50
CA SER A 61 10.49 -23.73 -20.90
C SER A 61 10.63 -24.93 -19.96
N ALA A 62 11.56 -24.91 -19.01
CA ALA A 62 11.76 -25.99 -18.06
C ALA A 62 10.74 -25.89 -16.93
N THR A 63 10.15 -27.02 -16.55
CA THR A 63 9.21 -27.11 -15.43
C THR A 63 9.63 -28.19 -14.44
N ARG A 64 9.26 -28.01 -13.17
CA ARG A 64 9.50 -28.99 -12.11
C ARG A 64 8.47 -28.86 -11.01
N THR A 65 8.01 -29.98 -10.48
CA THR A 65 7.09 -30.01 -9.35
C THR A 65 7.83 -30.40 -8.07
N LEU A 66 7.66 -29.62 -6.99
CA LEU A 66 8.35 -29.79 -5.70
C LEU A 66 7.41 -29.48 -4.53
N PRO A 67 7.61 -30.04 -3.32
CA PRO A 67 6.81 -29.67 -2.15
C PRO A 67 7.14 -28.27 -1.60
N SER A 68 8.39 -27.83 -1.76
CA SER A 68 8.88 -26.52 -1.31
C SER A 68 10.13 -26.11 -2.09
N ILE A 69 10.49 -24.84 -2.00
CA ILE A 69 11.72 -24.30 -2.58
C ILE A 69 12.24 -23.11 -1.78
N ALA A 70 13.55 -22.91 -1.76
CA ALA A 70 14.19 -21.69 -1.32
C ALA A 70 14.97 -21.06 -2.48
N PHE A 71 14.92 -19.72 -2.58
CA PHE A 71 15.65 -18.93 -3.56
C PHE A 71 16.42 -17.82 -2.84
N ASP A 72 17.71 -17.65 -3.14
CA ASP A 72 18.56 -16.64 -2.51
C ASP A 72 19.09 -15.58 -3.47
N ALA A 73 19.71 -14.55 -2.89
CA ALA A 73 20.28 -13.43 -3.62
C ALA A 73 21.48 -13.79 -4.53
N THR A 74 21.95 -15.04 -4.52
CA THR A 74 22.94 -15.55 -5.47
C THR A 74 22.30 -16.16 -6.72
N GLY A 75 20.96 -16.28 -6.73
CA GLY A 75 20.22 -16.96 -7.79
C GLY A 75 20.23 -18.48 -7.63
N ALA A 76 20.56 -18.98 -6.44
CA ALA A 76 20.55 -20.41 -6.15
C ALA A 76 19.15 -20.86 -5.72
N LEU A 77 18.76 -22.02 -6.23
CA LEU A 77 17.58 -22.76 -5.82
C LEU A 77 18.01 -23.90 -4.89
N THR A 78 17.49 -23.89 -3.66
CA THR A 78 17.84 -24.84 -2.60
C THR A 78 16.59 -25.46 -1.96
N GLY A 79 16.79 -26.41 -1.05
CA GLY A 79 15.73 -27.25 -0.47
C GLY A 79 15.81 -28.65 -1.06
N GLU A 80 14.77 -29.07 -1.78
CA GLU A 80 14.72 -30.35 -2.51
C GLU A 80 15.62 -30.38 -3.76
N LEU A 81 16.17 -29.22 -4.15
CA LEU A 81 17.13 -29.09 -5.23
C LEU A 81 18.53 -28.89 -4.66
N THR A 82 19.48 -29.65 -5.19
CA THR A 82 20.90 -29.49 -4.86
C THR A 82 21.65 -28.93 -6.06
N ASN A 83 22.49 -27.91 -5.82
CA ASN A 83 23.40 -27.32 -6.80
C ASN A 83 22.75 -26.74 -8.07
N LEU A 84 21.49 -26.28 -8.00
CA LEU A 84 20.86 -25.58 -9.12
C LEU A 84 20.96 -24.07 -8.93
N SER A 85 21.61 -23.38 -9.87
CA SER A 85 21.56 -21.93 -9.97
C SER A 85 20.89 -21.54 -11.28
N VAL A 86 20.01 -20.55 -11.22
CA VAL A 86 19.34 -19.96 -12.39
C VAL A 86 19.85 -18.55 -12.70
N GLY A 87 20.83 -18.07 -11.93
CA GLY A 87 21.37 -16.72 -12.04
C GLY A 87 20.27 -15.67 -11.95
N ASP A 88 20.15 -14.86 -13.00
CA ASP A 88 19.17 -13.77 -13.07
C ASP A 88 17.86 -14.18 -13.77
N ALA A 89 17.72 -15.46 -14.16
CA ALA A 89 16.49 -15.95 -14.79
C ALA A 89 15.33 -15.99 -13.79
N PRO A 90 14.13 -15.48 -14.16
CA PRO A 90 12.98 -15.49 -13.27
C PRO A 90 12.45 -16.91 -13.06
N VAL A 91 12.10 -17.24 -11.82
CA VAL A 91 11.47 -18.50 -11.41
C VAL A 91 10.01 -18.22 -11.11
N THR A 92 9.10 -18.74 -11.92
CA THR A 92 7.66 -18.64 -11.66
C THR A 92 7.19 -19.85 -10.88
N ILE A 93 6.47 -19.63 -9.78
CA ILE A 93 5.97 -20.65 -8.87
C ILE A 93 4.45 -20.58 -8.85
N ARG A 94 3.79 -21.71 -9.07
CA ARG A 94 2.33 -21.87 -9.04
C ARG A 94 1.98 -23.01 -8.09
N SER A 95 0.76 -23.00 -7.55
CA SER A 95 0.21 -24.14 -6.84
C SER A 95 -1.32 -24.13 -6.94
N ALA A 96 -1.92 -25.30 -6.74
CA ALA A 96 -3.38 -25.44 -6.69
C ALA A 96 -3.97 -25.05 -5.32
N ALA A 97 -3.13 -24.85 -4.31
CA ALA A 97 -3.50 -24.34 -2.99
C ALA A 97 -2.68 -23.08 -2.67
N PRO A 98 -3.10 -22.27 -1.68
CA PRO A 98 -2.34 -21.10 -1.27
C PRO A 98 -0.87 -21.42 -0.94
N LEU A 99 0.01 -20.57 -1.45
CA LEU A 99 1.44 -20.53 -1.19
C LEU A 99 1.69 -19.84 0.15
N THR A 100 2.52 -20.43 0.99
CA THR A 100 3.16 -19.75 2.12
C THR A 100 4.52 -19.23 1.65
N VAL A 101 4.71 -17.91 1.72
CA VAL A 101 5.94 -17.24 1.30
C VAL A 101 6.58 -16.57 2.51
N ASN A 102 7.80 -16.97 2.85
CA ASN A 102 8.55 -16.48 3.99
C ASN A 102 9.82 -15.78 3.50
N ALA A 103 9.99 -14.52 3.89
CA ALA A 103 11.13 -13.68 3.51
C ALA A 103 12.14 -13.58 4.65
N PHE A 104 13.42 -13.57 4.30
CA PHE A 104 14.53 -13.51 5.24
C PHE A 104 15.56 -12.46 4.81
N SER A 105 16.16 -11.82 5.81
CA SER A 105 17.46 -11.16 5.67
C SER A 105 18.57 -12.18 5.84
N GLN A 106 19.82 -11.72 5.87
CA GLN A 106 20.97 -12.61 6.12
C GLN A 106 20.94 -13.22 7.52
N THR A 107 20.25 -12.60 8.47
CA THR A 107 20.33 -12.94 9.90
C THR A 107 18.99 -13.26 10.56
N ALA A 108 17.85 -12.94 9.92
CA ALA A 108 16.54 -13.09 10.54
C ALA A 108 15.42 -13.33 9.52
N SER A 109 14.32 -13.92 9.99
CA SER A 109 13.03 -13.87 9.28
C SER A 109 12.48 -12.44 9.34
N LEU A 110 11.90 -12.00 8.22
CA LEU A 110 11.38 -10.65 8.03
C LEU A 110 9.85 -10.65 8.12
N ALA A 111 9.21 -11.49 7.30
CA ALA A 111 7.76 -11.58 7.19
C ALA A 111 7.33 -12.88 6.54
N LEU A 112 6.10 -13.30 6.82
CA LEU A 112 5.45 -14.47 6.23
C LEU A 112 4.02 -14.13 5.88
N HIS A 113 3.63 -14.39 4.63
CA HIS A 113 2.29 -14.14 4.09
C HIS A 113 1.82 -15.29 3.19
N HIS A 114 0.51 -15.32 2.92
CA HIS A 114 -0.11 -16.34 2.08
C HIS A 114 -0.64 -15.75 0.77
N TYR A 115 -0.47 -16.47 -0.34
CA TYR A 115 -0.87 -16.01 -1.68
C TYR A 115 -1.54 -17.15 -2.46
N ASP A 116 -2.65 -16.91 -3.13
CA ASP A 116 -3.32 -17.86 -4.04
C ASP A 116 -2.94 -17.69 -5.51
N SER A 117 -2.00 -16.78 -5.79
CA SER A 117 -1.59 -16.38 -7.13
C SER A 117 -0.11 -16.63 -7.34
N PRO A 118 0.36 -16.71 -8.60
CA PRO A 118 1.74 -17.04 -8.90
C PRO A 118 2.75 -16.08 -8.26
N ILE A 119 3.89 -16.61 -7.84
CA ILE A 119 5.03 -15.84 -7.34
C ILE A 119 6.17 -15.96 -8.34
N VAL A 120 6.77 -14.84 -8.71
CA VAL A 120 8.00 -14.78 -9.49
C VAL A 120 9.14 -14.39 -8.58
N LEU A 121 10.16 -15.22 -8.50
CA LEU A 121 11.40 -14.93 -7.79
C LEU A 121 12.51 -14.63 -8.80
N GLN A 122 13.24 -13.56 -8.60
CA GLN A 122 14.36 -13.18 -9.44
C GLN A 122 15.47 -12.58 -8.59
N ARG A 123 16.72 -12.80 -8.99
CA ARG A 123 17.84 -12.10 -8.41
C ARG A 123 17.82 -10.62 -8.82
N SER A 124 18.06 -9.72 -7.86
CA SER A 124 18.19 -8.29 -8.09
C SER A 124 19.41 -7.76 -7.34
N GLY A 125 20.57 -7.76 -8.00
CA GLY A 125 21.84 -7.38 -7.38
C GLY A 125 22.22 -8.31 -6.22
N ALA A 126 22.21 -7.78 -5.00
CA ALA A 126 22.50 -8.49 -3.76
C ALA A 126 21.24 -8.86 -2.96
N ALA A 127 20.06 -8.74 -3.57
CA ALA A 127 18.76 -9.05 -2.98
C ALA A 127 17.96 -10.02 -3.86
N VAL A 128 16.87 -10.54 -3.29
CA VAL A 128 15.82 -11.26 -4.01
C VAL A 128 14.69 -10.29 -4.30
N LEU A 129 14.30 -10.21 -5.57
CA LEU A 129 13.05 -9.61 -6.00
C LEU A 129 11.97 -10.70 -5.99
N ALA A 130 10.95 -10.54 -5.14
CA ALA A 130 9.76 -11.38 -5.13
C ALA A 130 8.57 -10.59 -5.67
N VAL A 131 7.89 -11.11 -6.68
CA VAL A 131 6.73 -10.45 -7.32
C VAL A 131 5.54 -11.39 -7.30
N ASN A 132 4.41 -10.95 -6.75
CA ASN A 132 3.15 -11.65 -6.87
C ASN A 132 2.39 -11.18 -8.12
N LEU A 133 1.89 -12.14 -8.92
CA LEU A 133 1.09 -11.89 -10.13
C LEU A 133 -0.38 -12.11 -9.80
N VAL A 134 -1.04 -11.10 -9.22
CA VAL A 134 -2.39 -11.23 -8.66
C VAL A 134 -3.44 -10.63 -9.58
N GLU A 135 -4.60 -11.28 -9.72
CA GLU A 135 -5.73 -10.73 -10.46
C GLU A 135 -6.20 -9.40 -9.84
N LEU A 136 -6.59 -8.42 -10.65
CA LEU A 136 -6.88 -7.06 -10.18
C LEU A 136 -7.89 -7.01 -9.03
N GLU A 137 -8.99 -7.76 -9.12
CA GLU A 137 -10.02 -7.76 -8.07
C GLU A 137 -9.54 -8.48 -6.78
N SER A 138 -8.71 -9.50 -6.90
CA SER A 138 -8.08 -10.14 -5.73
C SER A 138 -7.10 -9.19 -5.05
N TYR A 139 -6.33 -8.41 -5.83
CA TYR A 139 -5.47 -7.35 -5.30
C TYR A 139 -6.27 -6.32 -4.50
N VAL A 140 -7.37 -5.81 -5.07
CA VAL A 140 -8.22 -4.82 -4.41
C VAL A 140 -8.78 -5.36 -3.09
N GLY A 141 -9.26 -6.61 -3.07
CA GLY A 141 -9.76 -7.25 -1.85
C GLY A 141 -8.69 -7.37 -0.75
N ALA A 142 -7.47 -7.76 -1.11
CA ALA A 142 -6.33 -7.86 -0.21
C ALA A 142 -5.86 -6.50 0.32
N THR A 143 -5.85 -5.48 -0.53
CA THR A 143 -5.54 -4.10 -0.13
C THR A 143 -6.55 -3.58 0.88
N LEU A 144 -7.86 -3.84 0.67
CA LEU A 144 -8.89 -3.46 1.65
C LEU A 144 -8.63 -4.09 3.02
N ALA A 145 -8.26 -5.37 3.05
CA ALA A 145 -7.94 -6.08 4.28
C ALA A 145 -6.73 -5.51 5.04
N SER A 146 -5.81 -4.89 4.31
CA SER A 146 -4.56 -4.36 4.87
C SER A 146 -4.68 -2.88 5.28
N GLU A 147 -5.59 -2.12 4.66
CA GLU A 147 -5.64 -0.66 4.78
C GLU A 147 -6.78 -0.14 5.66
N ILE A 148 -7.90 -0.87 5.74
CA ILE A 148 -9.13 -0.35 6.37
C ILE A 148 -9.80 -1.37 7.30
N SER A 149 -10.63 -0.86 8.22
CA SER A 149 -11.36 -1.73 9.16
C SER A 149 -12.58 -2.37 8.48
N PRO A 150 -12.85 -3.67 8.71
CA PRO A 150 -14.07 -4.33 8.23
C PRO A 150 -15.34 -3.81 8.89
N SER A 151 -15.24 -3.08 10.00
CA SER A 151 -16.38 -2.46 10.69
C SER A 151 -16.84 -1.14 10.07
N TRP A 152 -16.12 -0.63 9.07
CA TRP A 152 -16.51 0.60 8.39
C TRP A 152 -17.82 0.42 7.62
N PRO A 153 -18.59 1.50 7.41
CA PRO A 153 -19.84 1.44 6.66
C PRO A 153 -19.64 0.81 5.27
N PRO A 154 -20.58 0.00 4.75
CA PRO A 154 -20.43 -0.67 3.46
C PRO A 154 -20.09 0.26 2.28
N GLU A 155 -20.64 1.48 2.26
CA GLU A 155 -20.34 2.47 1.21
C GLU A 155 -18.91 3.02 1.34
N SER A 156 -18.35 3.10 2.55
CA SER A 156 -16.93 3.44 2.75
C SER A 156 -16.01 2.34 2.22
N LEU A 157 -16.37 1.06 2.44
CA LEU A 157 -15.62 -0.08 1.89
C LEU A 157 -15.64 -0.07 0.35
N LYS A 158 -16.81 0.18 -0.25
CA LYS A 158 -16.96 0.30 -1.71
C LYS A 158 -16.17 1.48 -2.28
N ALA A 159 -16.21 2.64 -1.62
CA ALA A 159 -15.43 3.80 -2.01
C ALA A 159 -13.92 3.48 -1.99
N GLN A 160 -13.44 2.82 -0.93
CA GLN A 160 -12.03 2.39 -0.85
C GLN A 160 -11.69 1.39 -1.96
N ALA A 161 -12.57 0.44 -2.28
CA ALA A 161 -12.34 -0.52 -3.37
C ALA A 161 -12.13 0.19 -4.72
N ILE A 162 -12.96 1.19 -5.02
CA ILE A 162 -12.83 2.00 -6.24
C ILE A 162 -11.51 2.78 -6.24
N VAL A 163 -11.14 3.40 -5.11
CA VAL A 163 -9.90 4.16 -4.97
C VAL A 163 -8.68 3.24 -5.13
N ALA A 164 -8.64 2.10 -4.43
CA ALA A 164 -7.55 1.14 -4.52
C ALA A 164 -7.39 0.58 -5.93
N ARG A 165 -8.50 0.24 -6.60
CA ARG A 165 -8.46 -0.19 -8.00
C ARG A 165 -7.92 0.88 -8.92
N THR A 166 -8.37 2.13 -8.74
CA THR A 166 -7.89 3.26 -9.55
C THR A 166 -6.39 3.46 -9.38
N TYR A 167 -5.90 3.38 -8.13
CA TYR A 167 -4.47 3.47 -7.82
C TYR A 167 -3.68 2.37 -8.53
N ALA A 168 -4.09 1.11 -8.38
CA ALA A 168 -3.40 -0.03 -8.98
C ALA A 168 -3.32 0.07 -10.51
N VAL A 169 -4.43 0.45 -11.16
CA VAL A 169 -4.49 0.62 -12.60
C VAL A 169 -3.63 1.80 -13.06
N HIS A 170 -3.67 2.93 -12.35
CA HIS A 170 -2.81 4.07 -12.63
C HIS A 170 -1.33 3.70 -12.49
N ALA A 171 -0.94 3.01 -11.41
CA ALA A 171 0.43 2.58 -11.16
C ALA A 171 0.93 1.60 -12.23
N ALA A 172 0.09 0.64 -12.64
CA ALA A 172 0.40 -0.30 -13.71
C ALA A 172 0.59 0.40 -15.07
N ALA A 173 -0.20 1.44 -15.38
CA ALA A 173 -0.02 2.23 -16.60
C ALA A 173 1.32 3.01 -16.62
N HIS A 174 1.89 3.31 -15.45
CA HIS A 174 3.12 4.10 -15.29
C HIS A 174 4.32 3.26 -14.84
N SER A 175 4.22 1.94 -14.83
CA SER A 175 5.29 1.02 -14.38
C SER A 175 6.19 0.52 -15.51
N ALA A 176 6.05 1.06 -16.72
CA ALA A 176 6.78 0.59 -17.90
C ALA A 176 8.29 0.47 -17.64
N GLY A 177 8.86 -0.69 -17.98
CA GLY A 177 10.27 -1.00 -17.75
C GLY A 177 10.61 -1.56 -16.37
N ARG A 178 9.66 -1.58 -15.42
CA ARG A 178 9.82 -2.24 -14.12
C ARG A 178 9.29 -3.68 -14.16
N PRO A 179 9.87 -4.59 -13.35
CA PRO A 179 9.37 -5.96 -13.21
C PRO A 179 8.05 -6.06 -12.42
N TYR A 180 7.64 -4.98 -11.75
CA TYR A 180 6.42 -4.87 -10.96
C TYR A 180 5.69 -3.54 -11.21
N ASP A 181 4.42 -3.48 -10.82
CA ASP A 181 3.53 -2.32 -10.95
C ASP A 181 3.51 -1.48 -9.68
N VAL A 182 3.39 -2.14 -8.52
CA VAL A 182 3.29 -1.56 -7.18
C VAL A 182 4.16 -2.32 -6.17
N THR A 183 4.47 -1.70 -5.04
CA THR A 183 5.03 -2.33 -3.84
C THR A 183 3.94 -2.68 -2.84
N ASP A 184 4.25 -3.55 -1.88
CA ASP A 184 3.34 -4.01 -0.83
C ASP A 184 3.39 -3.19 0.48
N ASP A 185 4.06 -2.03 0.43
CA ASP A 185 4.27 -1.12 1.56
C ASP A 185 3.54 0.22 1.35
N THR A 186 3.70 1.13 2.31
CA THR A 186 3.04 2.44 2.32
C THR A 186 3.54 3.41 1.25
N SER A 187 4.59 3.07 0.49
CA SER A 187 4.97 3.86 -0.69
C SER A 187 3.98 3.67 -1.86
N ASN A 188 3.24 2.55 -1.85
CA ASN A 188 2.09 2.33 -2.71
C ASN A 188 0.84 2.03 -1.87
N GLN A 189 0.45 0.76 -1.78
CA GLN A 189 -0.68 0.33 -0.96
C GLN A 189 -0.27 -0.93 -0.21
N VAL A 190 -0.65 -1.02 1.07
CA VAL A 190 -0.30 -2.18 1.87
C VAL A 190 -0.99 -3.42 1.30
N PHE A 191 -0.23 -4.49 1.07
CA PHE A 191 -0.72 -5.74 0.48
C PHE A 191 -0.10 -6.95 1.19
N ALA A 192 -0.91 -7.69 1.95
CA ALA A 192 -0.48 -8.88 2.68
C ALA A 192 -1.02 -10.20 2.08
N GLY A 193 -1.34 -10.20 0.78
CA GLY A 193 -1.93 -11.36 0.11
C GLY A 193 -3.30 -11.74 0.70
N LEU A 194 -3.47 -13.00 1.11
CA LEU A 194 -4.71 -13.53 1.65
C LEU A 194 -4.96 -13.18 3.13
N ASP A 195 -3.96 -12.66 3.82
CA ASP A 195 -4.02 -12.45 5.26
C ASP A 195 -5.06 -11.36 5.59
N GLY A 196 -5.96 -11.63 6.53
CA GLY A 196 -6.96 -10.66 7.01
C GLY A 196 -8.18 -10.45 6.10
N ILE A 197 -8.26 -11.12 4.94
CA ILE A 197 -9.43 -11.02 4.06
C ILE A 197 -10.66 -11.61 4.76
N VAL A 198 -11.72 -10.81 4.85
CA VAL A 198 -13.02 -11.20 5.41
C VAL A 198 -14.16 -10.91 4.40
N PRO A 199 -15.32 -11.57 4.52
CA PRO A 199 -16.37 -11.52 3.49
C PRO A 199 -16.85 -10.11 3.10
N VAL A 200 -16.80 -9.15 4.03
CA VAL A 200 -17.23 -7.77 3.75
C VAL A 200 -16.33 -7.07 2.71
N PHE A 201 -15.03 -7.38 2.69
CA PHE A 201 -14.09 -6.84 1.70
C PHE A 201 -14.32 -7.46 0.32
N THR A 202 -14.53 -8.79 0.26
CA THR A 202 -14.90 -9.48 -0.97
C THR A 202 -16.21 -8.94 -1.54
N ALA A 203 -17.21 -8.72 -0.68
CA ALA A 203 -18.50 -8.16 -1.09
C ALA A 203 -18.37 -6.73 -1.64
N ALA A 204 -17.60 -5.86 -0.97
CA ALA A 204 -17.39 -4.48 -1.41
C ALA A 204 -16.63 -4.41 -2.76
N THR A 205 -15.61 -5.25 -2.90
CA THR A 205 -14.80 -5.36 -4.13
C THR A 205 -15.66 -5.87 -5.28
N THR A 206 -16.43 -6.95 -5.07
CA THR A 206 -17.33 -7.53 -6.07
C THR A 206 -18.41 -6.54 -6.51
N ALA A 207 -19.01 -5.82 -5.56
CA ALA A 207 -20.06 -4.82 -5.85
C ALA A 207 -19.55 -3.62 -6.66
N THR A 208 -18.24 -3.41 -6.71
CA THR A 208 -17.59 -2.30 -7.43
C THR A 208 -16.64 -2.78 -8.52
N ALA A 209 -16.75 -4.05 -8.93
CA ALA A 209 -15.82 -4.66 -9.88
C ALA A 209 -15.69 -3.81 -11.16
N GLY A 210 -14.44 -3.56 -11.55
CA GLY A 210 -14.11 -2.72 -12.71
C GLY A 210 -14.41 -1.22 -12.58
N MET A 211 -14.99 -0.74 -11.48
CA MET A 211 -15.23 0.69 -11.29
C MET A 211 -13.93 1.40 -10.89
N THR A 212 -13.57 2.44 -11.64
CA THR A 212 -12.41 3.30 -11.38
C THR A 212 -12.79 4.78 -11.50
N LEU A 213 -12.01 5.66 -10.88
CA LEU A 213 -12.11 7.10 -11.05
C LEU A 213 -11.29 7.52 -12.27
N GLN A 214 -11.87 8.37 -13.12
CA GLN A 214 -11.28 8.77 -14.38
C GLN A 214 -11.12 10.28 -14.43
N ALA A 215 -9.97 10.75 -14.92
CA ALA A 215 -9.68 12.15 -15.21
C ALA A 215 -9.14 12.25 -16.64
N ALA A 216 -9.76 13.10 -17.46
CA ALA A 216 -9.41 13.27 -18.88
C ALA A 216 -9.32 11.94 -19.68
N GLY A 217 -10.18 10.96 -19.34
CA GLY A 217 -10.23 9.66 -20.02
C GLY A 217 -9.11 8.68 -19.63
N GLN A 218 -8.35 8.98 -18.57
CA GLN A 218 -7.33 8.11 -17.99
C GLN A 218 -7.62 7.84 -16.50
N PRO A 219 -7.10 6.74 -15.92
CA PRO A 219 -7.18 6.50 -14.48
C PRO A 219 -6.64 7.70 -13.70
N ALA A 220 -7.49 8.27 -12.83
CA ALA A 220 -7.15 9.46 -12.08
C ALA A 220 -6.03 9.20 -11.06
N ASP A 221 -5.21 10.21 -10.78
CA ASP A 221 -4.41 10.24 -9.56
C ASP A 221 -5.33 10.17 -8.34
N VAL A 222 -5.04 9.25 -7.42
CA VAL A 222 -5.83 9.08 -6.20
C VAL A 222 -4.91 8.95 -4.99
N PHE A 223 -5.26 9.67 -3.94
CA PHE A 223 -4.58 9.64 -2.66
C PHE A 223 -5.61 9.46 -1.56
N TYR A 224 -5.27 8.68 -0.54
CA TYR A 224 -6.10 8.51 0.64
C TYR A 224 -5.22 8.55 1.89
N SER A 225 -5.84 8.83 3.03
CA SER A 225 -5.17 8.87 4.32
C SER A 225 -6.13 8.42 5.41
N ALA A 226 -5.58 7.94 6.53
CA ALA A 226 -6.39 7.40 7.62
C ALA A 226 -7.24 8.49 8.32
N THR A 227 -6.71 9.70 8.49
CA THR A 227 -7.36 10.79 9.22
C THR A 227 -6.82 12.14 8.77
N CYS A 228 -7.70 13.02 8.31
CA CYS A 228 -7.31 14.29 7.71
C CYS A 228 -7.26 15.48 8.69
N GLY A 229 -7.65 15.30 9.95
CA GLY A 229 -7.71 16.40 10.93
C GLY A 229 -8.82 17.43 10.64
N GLY A 230 -9.77 17.10 9.77
CA GLY A 230 -10.95 17.91 9.42
C GLY A 230 -10.84 18.70 8.12
N HIS A 231 -9.73 18.60 7.41
CA HIS A 231 -9.57 19.15 6.08
C HIS A 231 -8.59 18.29 5.27
N THR A 232 -8.96 17.92 4.05
CA THR A 232 -8.04 17.17 3.18
C THR A 232 -6.91 18.07 2.70
N ALA A 233 -5.74 17.48 2.48
CA ALA A 233 -4.61 18.19 1.89
C ALA A 233 -4.88 18.49 0.41
N ASP A 234 -4.31 19.60 -0.07
CA ASP A 234 -4.18 19.84 -1.50
C ASP A 234 -3.07 18.94 -2.06
N ALA A 235 -3.26 18.27 -3.20
CA ALA A 235 -2.24 17.35 -3.72
C ALA A 235 -0.91 18.04 -4.08
N GLN A 236 -0.86 19.37 -4.17
CA GLN A 236 0.39 20.11 -4.33
C GLN A 236 1.30 19.93 -3.11
N GLU A 237 0.73 19.77 -1.92
CA GLU A 237 1.50 19.48 -0.70
C GLU A 237 2.29 18.18 -0.84
N LEU A 238 1.69 17.15 -1.45
CA LEU A 238 2.33 15.85 -1.63
C LEU A 238 3.24 15.81 -2.86
N THR A 239 2.82 16.43 -3.96
CA THR A 239 3.45 16.24 -5.28
C THR A 239 4.41 17.36 -5.67
N GLY A 240 4.35 18.51 -4.99
CA GLY A 240 5.05 19.74 -5.37
C GLY A 240 4.55 20.37 -6.68
N ARG A 241 3.50 19.82 -7.30
CA ARG A 241 2.95 20.26 -8.59
C ARG A 241 1.57 20.87 -8.40
N PRO A 242 1.13 21.80 -9.28
CA PRO A 242 -0.23 22.33 -9.22
C PRO A 242 -1.27 21.20 -9.24
N SER A 243 -2.20 21.24 -8.29
CA SER A 243 -3.24 20.22 -8.18
C SER A 243 -4.25 20.29 -9.32
N PRO A 244 -4.69 19.15 -9.86
CA PRO A 244 -5.86 19.12 -10.72
C PRO A 244 -7.12 19.50 -9.90
N PRO A 245 -8.21 19.95 -10.56
CA PRO A 245 -9.41 20.43 -9.86
C PRO A 245 -10.05 19.42 -8.90
N TYR A 246 -9.84 18.12 -9.12
CA TYR A 246 -10.41 17.05 -8.28
C TYR A 246 -9.52 16.65 -7.09
N LEU A 247 -8.32 17.23 -6.93
CA LEU A 247 -7.39 17.00 -5.82
C LEU A 247 -7.07 18.26 -5.02
N GLN A 248 -8.00 19.21 -5.00
CA GLN A 248 -7.91 20.35 -4.11
C GLN A 248 -8.26 19.94 -2.67
N GLY A 249 -7.62 20.59 -1.69
CA GLY A 249 -7.99 20.42 -0.29
C GLY A 249 -9.39 20.94 -0.03
N ILE A 250 -10.23 20.15 0.65
CA ILE A 250 -11.60 20.52 1.02
C ILE A 250 -11.89 20.22 2.50
N PRO A 251 -12.83 20.94 3.14
CA PRO A 251 -13.29 20.61 4.48
C PRO A 251 -13.91 19.20 4.54
N ASP A 252 -13.49 18.40 5.51
CA ASP A 252 -14.03 17.06 5.79
C ASP A 252 -15.10 17.12 6.88
N SER A 253 -16.16 17.89 6.63
CA SER A 253 -17.25 18.12 7.57
C SER A 253 -18.56 18.48 6.87
N GLU A 254 -19.69 18.28 7.56
CA GLU A 254 -20.98 18.73 7.05
C GLU A 254 -21.11 20.26 7.20
N ASN A 255 -21.11 21.00 6.08
CA ASN A 255 -21.27 22.46 6.04
C ASN A 255 -20.33 23.23 6.99
N GLY A 256 -19.08 22.79 7.14
CA GLY A 256 -18.11 23.40 8.06
C GLY A 256 -18.35 23.07 9.54
N GLY A 257 -19.19 22.07 9.82
CA GLY A 257 -19.50 21.58 11.15
C GLY A 257 -18.41 20.65 11.71
N LYS A 258 -18.82 19.71 12.57
CA LYS A 258 -17.88 18.76 13.19
C LYS A 258 -17.21 17.90 12.11
N PRO A 259 -15.87 17.79 12.09
CA PRO A 259 -15.17 16.89 11.19
C PRO A 259 -15.65 15.44 11.27
N TYR A 260 -15.78 14.78 10.13
CA TYR A 260 -16.20 13.37 10.08
C TYR A 260 -15.17 12.45 10.74
N CYS A 261 -13.88 12.79 10.64
CA CYS A 261 -12.79 12.02 11.22
C CYS A 261 -12.56 12.26 12.73
N THR A 262 -13.34 13.09 13.41
CA THR A 262 -13.18 13.32 14.87
C THR A 262 -13.19 12.05 15.73
N PRO A 263 -13.98 10.99 15.44
CA PRO A 263 -13.95 9.76 16.23
C PRO A 263 -12.66 8.94 16.08
N SER A 264 -11.80 9.27 15.12
CA SER A 264 -10.53 8.58 14.93
C SER A 264 -9.61 8.79 16.15
N PRO A 265 -8.96 7.74 16.67
CA PRO A 265 -7.95 7.89 17.72
C PRO A 265 -6.74 8.71 17.25
N PHE A 266 -6.60 8.92 15.94
CA PHE A 266 -5.53 9.69 15.32
C PHE A 266 -5.94 11.12 14.96
N PHE A 267 -7.16 11.55 15.32
CA PHE A 267 -7.63 12.91 15.03
C PHE A 267 -6.81 13.99 15.73
N ALA A 268 -6.52 13.75 17.02
CA ALA A 268 -5.64 14.59 17.83
C ALA A 268 -4.73 13.69 18.64
N TRP A 269 -3.43 13.94 18.57
CA TRP A 269 -2.42 13.13 19.23
C TRP A 269 -1.28 14.02 19.72
N GLU A 270 -0.54 13.51 20.70
CA GLU A 270 0.68 14.11 21.24
C GLU A 270 1.76 13.03 21.27
N ASN A 271 3.01 13.43 21.02
CA ASN A 271 4.15 12.53 21.11
C ASN A 271 5.32 13.24 21.79
N THR A 272 6.12 12.48 22.54
CA THR A 272 7.33 12.97 23.21
C THR A 272 8.56 12.33 22.56
N VAL A 273 9.44 13.16 22.03
CA VAL A 273 10.69 12.71 21.40
C VAL A 273 11.88 13.16 22.26
N LYS A 274 12.90 12.31 22.39
CA LYS A 274 14.13 12.70 23.08
C LYS A 274 14.86 13.76 22.26
N ALA A 275 15.33 14.80 22.93
CA ALA A 275 16.12 15.85 22.29
C ALA A 275 17.33 15.29 21.52
N THR A 276 17.97 14.23 22.03
CA THR A 276 19.10 13.57 21.38
C THR A 276 18.72 12.82 20.11
N ASP A 277 17.52 12.24 20.02
CA ASP A 277 17.04 11.59 18.80
C ASP A 277 16.67 12.65 17.75
N LEU A 278 16.00 13.73 18.18
CA LEU A 278 15.69 14.87 17.31
C LEU A 278 16.97 15.54 16.77
N ALA A 279 17.99 15.71 17.62
CA ALA A 279 19.26 16.31 17.24
C ALA A 279 20.04 15.50 16.19
N ARG A 280 19.82 14.18 16.08
CA ARG A 280 20.41 13.39 14.98
C ARG A 280 19.84 13.76 13.62
N VAL A 281 18.64 14.31 13.58
CA VAL A 281 17.95 14.70 12.34
C VAL A 281 18.19 16.18 12.01
N VAL A 282 18.03 17.05 13.01
CA VAL A 282 18.03 18.51 12.80
C VAL A 282 19.24 19.24 13.40
N GLY A 283 20.17 18.52 14.02
CA GLY A 283 21.27 19.09 14.81
C GLY A 283 20.80 19.57 16.19
N ASP A 284 21.74 20.08 17.00
CA ASP A 284 21.44 20.55 18.36
C ASP A 284 20.41 21.68 18.35
N LEU A 285 19.18 21.33 18.73
CA LEU A 285 18.00 22.18 18.61
C LEU A 285 17.92 23.16 19.79
N ALA A 286 17.81 24.45 19.46
CA ALA A 286 17.47 25.51 20.41
C ALA A 286 15.99 25.87 20.35
N ASP A 287 15.40 25.91 19.15
CA ASP A 287 13.98 26.24 18.95
C ASP A 287 13.46 25.69 17.61
N ILE A 288 12.15 25.49 17.51
CA ILE A 288 11.45 25.06 16.29
C ILE A 288 10.16 25.87 16.12
N GLN A 289 10.01 26.50 14.96
CA GLN A 289 8.90 27.42 14.70
C GLN A 289 8.21 27.08 13.38
N VAL A 290 6.88 27.01 13.38
CA VAL A 290 6.11 26.95 12.13
C VAL A 290 6.13 28.34 11.49
N LYS A 291 6.77 28.45 10.33
CA LYS A 291 6.96 29.72 9.60
C LYS A 291 5.81 29.99 8.64
N ASP A 292 5.35 28.94 7.95
CA ASP A 292 4.24 29.02 6.99
C ASP A 292 3.32 27.80 7.12
N ARG A 293 2.06 27.97 6.71
CA ARG A 293 1.04 26.92 6.71
C ARG A 293 0.32 26.85 5.39
N TRP A 294 -0.09 25.65 5.01
CA TRP A 294 -1.08 25.45 3.96
C TRP A 294 -2.45 25.95 4.41
N ASN A 295 -3.37 26.14 3.46
CA ASN A 295 -4.71 26.67 3.72
C ASN A 295 -5.54 25.80 4.67
N ASP A 296 -5.19 24.52 4.77
CA ASP A 296 -5.80 23.54 5.65
C ASP A 296 -5.20 23.52 7.08
N GLY A 297 -4.21 24.38 7.33
CA GLY A 297 -3.53 24.53 8.61
C GLY A 297 -2.31 23.63 8.80
N ARG A 298 -1.95 22.74 7.86
CA ARG A 298 -0.73 21.92 7.94
C ARG A 298 0.52 22.81 7.88
N ALA A 299 1.56 22.45 8.62
CA ALA A 299 2.83 23.18 8.58
C ALA A 299 3.47 22.98 7.21
N LYS A 300 3.78 24.07 6.52
CA LYS A 300 4.39 24.07 5.18
C LYS A 300 5.89 24.30 5.23
N THR A 301 6.32 25.22 6.09
CA THR A 301 7.74 25.48 6.32
C THR A 301 7.95 25.59 7.82
N VAL A 302 8.95 24.86 8.31
CA VAL A 302 9.38 24.87 9.70
C VAL A 302 10.79 25.42 9.78
N ARG A 303 10.97 26.45 10.61
CA ARG A 303 12.30 27.00 10.91
C ARG A 303 12.90 26.24 12.08
N VAL A 304 14.06 25.65 11.84
CA VAL A 304 14.90 25.02 12.85
C VAL A 304 15.96 26.01 13.30
N VAL A 305 16.02 26.31 14.58
CA VAL A 305 17.06 27.13 15.19
C VAL A 305 17.99 26.21 15.97
N ARG A 306 19.27 26.18 15.60
CA ARG A 306 20.29 25.38 16.27
C ARG A 306 21.08 26.23 17.26
N THR A 307 21.52 25.61 18.34
CA THR A 307 22.20 26.29 19.46
C THR A 307 23.47 27.03 19.01
N GLU A 308 24.24 26.44 18.10
CA GLU A 308 25.56 26.98 17.69
C GLU A 308 25.75 27.12 16.17
N ALA A 309 24.80 26.65 15.37
CA ALA A 309 24.94 26.53 13.91
C ALA A 309 23.91 27.35 13.13
N GLY A 310 23.40 28.42 13.74
CA GLY A 310 22.38 29.30 13.16
C GLY A 310 21.05 28.60 12.94
N SER A 311 20.24 29.12 12.01
CA SER A 311 18.93 28.56 11.68
C SER A 311 18.81 28.23 10.20
N TYR A 312 17.99 27.24 9.87
CA TYR A 312 17.63 26.92 8.50
C TYR A 312 16.13 26.58 8.42
N ASP A 313 15.58 26.71 7.21
CA ASP A 313 14.20 26.38 6.94
C ASP A 313 14.12 24.98 6.34
N MET A 314 13.13 24.22 6.77
CA MET A 314 12.74 22.93 6.21
C MET A 314 11.34 23.07 5.61
N ASP A 315 11.20 22.70 4.34
CA ASP A 315 9.92 22.55 3.65
C ASP A 315 9.42 21.10 3.78
#